data_AF-A0A955JK40-F1
#
_entry.id   AF-A0A955JK40-F1
#
_cell.length_a   1.000
_cell.length_b   1.000
_cell.length_c   1.000
_cell.angle_alpha   90.00
_cell.angle_beta   90.00
_cell.angle_gamma   90.00
#
_symmetry.space_group_name_H-M   'P 1'
#
loop_
_entity.id
_entity.type
_entity.pdbx_description
1 polymer ?
#
loop_
_entity_poly.entity_id
_entity_poly.type
_entity_poly.pdbx_seq_one_letter_code
_entity_poly.pdbx_strand_id
1 'polypeptide(L)'
;MSISVGPEKSPGVAEELARLRPLLQVEERWHASAVRYADVRQIKQALGTGELVPIYDNGNSHPLRRYRLFSPPEGTYSVLTPQGHKGLELFGSVARTVMREVGIRDRVRFSVTSMTRTLGYQQKLVEDPETLASPTSTHPTGNTVDIDGSAYYEMVGGVPLPVMHPGRYPSRLYPEQYDPRISSIAESVANVLSAEGLINLVPERVGTPRACLHMSAAPDILERAEHYSVLQLAGRTAVTW
;
A
#
# COMPACT_ATOMS: atom_id res chain seq x y z
N MET A 1 -12.10 21.17 2.70
CA MET A 1 -11.06 21.58 3.67
C MET A 1 -9.71 21.36 3.03
N SER A 2 -8.85 22.38 3.00
CA SER A 2 -7.45 22.26 2.58
C SER A 2 -6.59 21.82 3.77
N ILE A 3 -5.64 20.92 3.55
CA ILE A 3 -4.61 20.55 4.53
C ILE A 3 -3.63 21.73 4.64
N SER A 4 -3.31 22.18 5.85
CA SER A 4 -2.37 23.30 6.05
C SER A 4 -0.95 22.84 5.77
N VAL A 5 -0.08 23.77 5.36
CA VAL A 5 1.36 23.50 5.27
C VAL A 5 1.87 23.32 6.69
N GLY A 6 2.25 22.08 7.04
CA GLY A 6 2.77 21.75 8.37
C GLY A 6 4.12 22.40 8.68
N PRO A 7 4.66 22.19 9.90
CA PRO A 7 6.05 22.55 10.22
C PRO A 7 7.06 21.96 9.22
N GLU A 8 8.26 22.54 9.22
CA GLU A 8 9.36 22.06 8.37
C GLU A 8 9.67 20.59 8.68
N LYS A 9 9.67 19.77 7.62
CA LYS A 9 10.03 18.34 7.71
C LYS A 9 11.52 18.19 8.01
N SER A 10 11.91 17.08 8.65
CA SER A 10 13.34 16.80 8.82
C SER A 10 14.03 16.71 7.44
N PRO A 11 15.32 17.11 7.31
CA PRO A 11 15.95 17.27 6.00
C PRO A 11 15.82 16.05 5.08
N GLY A 12 16.01 14.83 5.61
CA GLY A 12 15.85 13.60 4.83
C GLY A 12 14.41 13.33 4.38
N VAL A 13 13.42 13.71 5.18
CA VAL A 13 12.00 13.60 4.80
C VAL A 13 11.64 14.64 3.73
N ALA A 14 12.14 15.88 3.87
CA ALA A 14 11.91 16.94 2.90
C ALA A 14 12.51 16.59 1.52
N GLU A 15 13.74 16.08 1.49
CA GLU A 15 14.39 15.62 0.26
C GLU A 15 13.60 14.49 -0.41
N GLU A 16 13.16 13.51 0.36
CA GLU A 16 12.36 12.41 -0.16
C GLU A 16 11.00 12.88 -0.71
N LEU A 17 10.29 13.77 0.00
CA LEU A 17 9.05 14.35 -0.52
C LEU A 17 9.26 15.12 -1.83
N ALA A 18 10.36 15.87 -1.94
CA ALA A 18 10.71 16.58 -3.17
C ALA A 18 10.92 15.60 -4.34
N ARG A 19 11.62 14.49 -4.09
CA ARG A 19 11.81 13.40 -5.06
C ARG A 19 10.49 12.75 -5.49
N LEU A 20 9.57 12.53 -4.55
CA LEU A 20 8.29 11.84 -4.79
C LEU A 20 7.21 12.72 -5.42
N ARG A 21 7.34 14.06 -5.34
CA ARG A 21 6.33 15.01 -5.80
C ARG A 21 5.82 14.77 -7.22
N PRO A 22 6.66 14.50 -8.25
CA PRO A 22 6.15 14.25 -9.60
C PRO A 22 5.25 13.00 -9.70
N LEU A 23 5.53 11.97 -8.89
CA LEU A 23 4.74 10.73 -8.85
C LEU A 23 3.42 10.96 -8.10
N LEU A 24 3.43 11.76 -7.04
CA LEU A 24 2.23 12.14 -6.29
C LEU A 24 1.27 13.00 -7.13
N GLN A 25 1.77 13.83 -8.04
CA GLN A 25 0.93 14.63 -8.93
C GLN A 25 0.04 13.79 -9.86
N VAL A 26 0.42 12.55 -10.16
CA VAL A 26 -0.39 11.66 -10.99
C VAL A 26 -1.67 11.28 -10.23
N GLU A 27 -1.54 10.77 -9.01
CA GLU A 27 -2.70 10.41 -8.19
C GLU A 27 -3.54 11.62 -7.77
N GLU A 28 -2.91 12.77 -7.55
CA GLU A 28 -3.62 14.04 -7.29
C GLU A 28 -4.56 14.39 -8.44
N ARG A 29 -4.09 14.24 -9.69
CA ARG A 29 -4.90 14.51 -10.88
C ARG A 29 -5.99 13.48 -11.06
N TRP A 30 -5.68 12.20 -10.90
CA TRP A 30 -6.66 11.11 -11.01
C TRP A 30 -7.82 11.28 -10.04
N HIS A 31 -7.52 11.72 -8.82
CA HIS A 31 -8.50 11.78 -7.73
C HIS A 31 -8.87 13.22 -7.35
N ALA A 32 -8.68 14.19 -8.24
CA ALA A 32 -8.96 15.60 -7.98
C ALA A 32 -10.44 15.87 -7.64
N SER A 33 -11.35 15.09 -8.22
CA SER A 33 -12.79 15.17 -8.00
C SER A 33 -13.31 14.16 -6.97
N ALA A 34 -12.46 13.28 -6.44
CA ALA A 34 -12.87 12.24 -5.51
C ALA A 34 -13.27 12.85 -4.16
N VAL A 35 -14.25 12.23 -3.51
CA VAL A 35 -14.61 12.56 -2.13
C VAL A 35 -13.40 12.30 -1.23
N ARG A 36 -13.09 13.25 -0.35
CA ARG A 36 -12.05 13.09 0.68
C ARG A 36 -12.72 13.05 2.04
N TYR A 37 -12.59 11.93 2.75
CA TYR A 37 -13.28 11.71 4.02
C TYR A 37 -12.71 12.60 5.12
N ALA A 38 -13.50 13.58 5.57
CA ALA A 38 -13.12 14.54 6.60
C ALA A 38 -12.97 13.87 7.97
N ASP A 39 -13.90 12.97 8.30
CA ASP A 39 -13.96 12.30 9.61
C ASP A 39 -14.38 10.83 9.50
N VAL A 40 -14.37 10.16 10.64
CA VAL A 40 -14.73 8.74 10.77
C VAL A 40 -16.19 8.46 10.41
N ARG A 41 -17.11 9.40 10.64
CA ARG A 41 -18.54 9.19 10.35
C ARG A 41 -18.76 9.06 8.86
N GLN A 42 -18.07 9.87 8.05
CA GLN A 42 -18.12 9.76 6.60
C GLN A 42 -17.59 8.41 6.09
N ILE A 43 -16.48 7.91 6.65
CA ILE A 43 -15.97 6.57 6.30
C ILE A 43 -17.00 5.49 6.64
N LYS A 44 -17.61 5.55 7.82
CA LYS A 44 -18.65 4.58 8.24
C LYS A 44 -19.89 4.65 7.35
N GLN A 45 -20.30 5.84 6.94
CA GLN A 45 -21.41 6.03 6.01
C GLN A 45 -21.09 5.43 4.64
N ALA A 46 -19.91 5.74 4.08
CA ALA A 46 -19.46 5.22 2.80
C ALA A 46 -19.31 3.69 2.81
N LEU A 47 -18.90 3.11 3.94
CA LEU A 47 -18.92 1.65 4.14
C LEU A 47 -20.35 1.10 4.17
N GLY A 48 -21.29 1.80 4.83
CA GLY A 48 -22.70 1.41 4.89
C GLY A 48 -23.45 1.52 3.56
N THR A 49 -23.00 2.39 2.65
CA THR A 49 -23.57 2.56 1.30
C THR A 49 -22.86 1.73 0.23
N GLY A 50 -21.73 1.08 0.56
CA GLY A 50 -20.95 0.27 -0.38
C GLY A 50 -19.97 1.08 -1.25
N GLU A 51 -19.83 2.39 -1.02
CA GLU A 51 -18.79 3.21 -1.65
C GLU A 51 -17.38 2.79 -1.21
N LEU A 52 -17.26 2.30 0.03
CA LEU A 52 -16.07 1.64 0.55
C LEU A 52 -16.38 0.17 0.86
N VAL A 53 -15.41 -0.70 0.60
CA VAL A 53 -15.46 -2.13 0.90
C VAL A 53 -14.39 -2.50 1.93
N PRO A 54 -14.69 -3.44 2.84
CA PRO A 54 -13.72 -3.89 3.83
C PRO A 54 -12.62 -4.75 3.20
N ILE A 55 -11.39 -4.59 3.70
CA ILE A 55 -10.22 -5.35 3.30
C ILE A 55 -9.86 -6.36 4.39
N TYR A 56 -9.84 -7.63 4.01
CA TYR A 56 -9.51 -8.76 4.87
C TYR A 56 -8.25 -9.50 4.35
N ASP A 57 -7.78 -10.50 5.10
CA ASP A 57 -6.84 -11.47 4.54
C ASP A 57 -7.53 -12.22 3.39
N ASN A 58 -6.87 -12.30 2.24
CA ASN A 58 -7.39 -12.94 1.04
C ASN A 58 -6.46 -14.02 0.47
N GLY A 59 -5.48 -14.48 1.23
CA GLY A 59 -4.49 -15.45 0.72
C GLY A 59 -3.26 -14.82 0.05
N ASN A 60 -3.30 -13.53 -0.31
CA ASN A 60 -2.18 -12.84 -0.98
C ASN A 60 -1.67 -11.63 -0.18
N SER A 61 -2.56 -10.95 0.52
CA SER A 61 -2.22 -9.82 1.38
C SER A 61 -2.89 -9.97 2.74
N HIS A 62 -2.34 -9.26 3.73
CA HIS A 62 -2.80 -9.30 5.11
C HIS A 62 -2.68 -7.92 5.75
N PRO A 63 -3.80 -7.28 6.14
CA PRO A 63 -3.76 -6.01 6.85
C PRO A 63 -3.03 -6.08 8.20
N LEU A 64 -2.21 -5.07 8.51
CA LEU A 64 -1.55 -4.95 9.81
C LEU A 64 -2.57 -5.07 10.96
N ARG A 65 -2.14 -5.72 12.06
CA ARG A 65 -2.99 -5.98 13.23
C ARG A 65 -3.58 -4.71 13.86
N ARG A 66 -2.90 -3.57 13.78
CA ARG A 66 -3.40 -2.29 14.32
C ARG A 66 -4.71 -1.81 13.67
N TYR A 67 -5.03 -2.29 12.46
CA TYR A 67 -6.30 -2.02 11.80
C TYR A 67 -7.39 -3.08 12.07
N ARG A 68 -7.03 -4.15 12.79
CA ARG A 68 -7.91 -5.29 13.13
C ARG A 68 -8.35 -5.31 14.59
N LEU A 69 -7.87 -4.37 15.41
CA LEU A 69 -8.33 -4.20 16.79
C LEU A 69 -9.67 -3.44 16.77
N PHE A 70 -10.62 -3.84 17.61
CA PHE A 70 -12.01 -3.36 17.68
C PHE A 70 -12.19 -1.83 17.86
N SER A 71 -11.10 -1.10 18.06
CA SER A 71 -11.00 0.35 17.90
C SER A 71 -9.65 0.66 17.25
N PRO A 72 -9.53 0.74 15.91
CA PRO A 72 -8.32 1.27 15.30
C PRO A 72 -8.06 2.68 15.86
N PRO A 73 -6.79 3.14 15.90
CA PRO A 73 -6.48 4.53 16.26
C PRO A 73 -7.42 5.47 15.49
N GLU A 74 -8.01 6.44 16.17
CA GLU A 74 -9.02 7.35 15.59
C GLU A 74 -8.60 7.80 14.18
N GLY A 75 -9.40 7.40 13.18
CA GLY A 75 -9.24 7.89 11.81
C GLY A 75 -8.59 6.94 10.80
N THR A 76 -8.39 5.65 11.11
CA THR A 76 -7.91 4.64 10.14
C THR A 76 -8.84 3.42 10.06
N TYR A 77 -9.09 2.92 8.85
CA TYR A 77 -9.96 1.76 8.61
C TYR A 77 -9.36 0.86 7.53
N SER A 78 -9.51 -0.46 7.68
CA SER A 78 -9.18 -1.43 6.63
C SER A 78 -10.27 -1.44 5.56
N VAL A 79 -10.41 -0.33 4.85
CA VAL A 79 -11.39 -0.17 3.78
C VAL A 79 -10.76 0.56 2.60
N LEU A 80 -11.24 0.27 1.40
CA LEU A 80 -10.87 0.93 0.15
C LEU A 80 -12.13 1.14 -0.70
N THR A 81 -12.06 1.97 -1.72
CA THR A 81 -13.06 1.95 -2.80
C THR A 81 -12.98 0.63 -3.57
N PRO A 82 -14.00 0.25 -4.37
CA PRO A 82 -13.89 -0.88 -5.28
C PRO A 82 -12.67 -0.83 -6.19
N GLN A 83 -12.30 0.37 -6.68
CA GLN A 83 -11.10 0.59 -7.49
C GLN A 83 -9.82 0.32 -6.70
N GLY A 84 -9.69 0.90 -5.50
CA GLY A 84 -8.55 0.66 -4.62
C GLY A 84 -8.40 -0.81 -4.26
N HIS A 85 -9.52 -1.47 -3.96
CA HIS A 85 -9.55 -2.91 -3.70
C HIS A 85 -9.10 -3.73 -4.91
N LYS A 86 -9.59 -3.40 -6.11
CA LYS A 86 -9.17 -4.07 -7.35
C LYS A 86 -7.67 -3.95 -7.60
N GLY A 87 -7.09 -2.78 -7.33
CA GLY A 87 -5.63 -2.56 -7.43
C GLY A 87 -4.86 -3.50 -6.51
N LEU A 88 -5.29 -3.63 -5.25
CA LEU A 88 -4.69 -4.54 -4.27
C LEU A 88 -4.87 -6.02 -4.66
N GLU A 89 -6.04 -6.41 -5.15
CA GLU A 89 -6.32 -7.77 -5.63
C GLU A 89 -5.44 -8.16 -6.82
N LEU A 90 -5.30 -7.27 -7.80
CA LEU A 90 -4.44 -7.48 -8.97
C LEU A 90 -2.98 -7.63 -8.54
N PHE A 91 -2.49 -6.72 -7.70
CA PHE A 91 -1.14 -6.80 -7.12
C PHE A 91 -0.90 -8.16 -6.46
N GLY A 92 -1.79 -8.56 -5.55
CA GLY A 92 -1.66 -9.83 -4.83
C GLY A 92 -1.70 -11.05 -5.75
N SER A 93 -2.57 -11.04 -6.77
CA SER A 93 -2.76 -12.16 -7.70
C SER A 93 -1.58 -12.34 -8.66
N VAL A 94 -1.05 -11.23 -9.21
CA VAL A 94 0.13 -11.25 -10.07
C VAL A 94 1.34 -11.70 -9.27
N ALA A 95 1.56 -11.12 -8.09
CA ALA A 95 2.68 -11.50 -7.24
C ALA A 95 2.59 -12.96 -6.76
N ARG A 96 1.39 -13.47 -6.46
CA ARG A 96 1.19 -14.90 -6.15
C ARG A 96 1.62 -15.81 -7.29
N THR A 97 1.27 -15.45 -8.53
CA THR A 97 1.67 -16.21 -9.72
C THR A 97 3.18 -16.26 -9.83
N VAL A 98 3.85 -15.11 -9.76
CA VAL A 98 5.33 -15.01 -9.83
C VAL A 98 5.99 -15.76 -8.67
N MET A 99 5.46 -15.66 -7.44
CA MET A 99 5.95 -16.41 -6.28
C MET A 99 5.93 -17.92 -6.50
N ARG A 100 4.85 -18.46 -7.08
CA ARG A 100 4.73 -19.90 -7.35
C ARG A 100 5.75 -20.38 -8.37
N GLU A 101 5.99 -19.59 -9.41
CA GLU A 101 6.98 -19.90 -10.46
C GLU A 101 8.41 -20.03 -9.90
N VAL A 102 8.71 -19.31 -8.81
CA VAL A 102 10.05 -19.29 -8.19
C VAL A 102 10.12 -20.12 -6.89
N GLY A 103 9.08 -20.90 -6.61
CA GLY A 103 9.02 -21.82 -5.46
C GLY A 103 8.81 -21.14 -4.10
N ILE A 104 8.32 -19.90 -4.06
CA ILE A 104 7.91 -19.25 -2.80
C ILE A 104 6.57 -19.83 -2.35
N ARG A 105 6.47 -20.12 -1.05
CA ARG A 105 5.35 -20.84 -0.45
C ARG A 105 4.06 -20.02 -0.49
N ASP A 106 2.94 -20.72 -0.69
CA ASP A 106 1.58 -20.16 -0.68
C ASP A 106 1.13 -19.56 0.66
N ARG A 107 1.93 -19.73 1.73
CA ARG A 107 1.68 -19.18 3.07
C ARG A 107 2.21 -17.76 3.29
N VAL A 108 2.93 -17.19 2.33
CA VAL A 108 3.40 -15.80 2.39
C VAL A 108 2.25 -14.83 2.13
N ARG A 109 2.15 -13.72 2.84
CA ARG A 109 1.19 -12.62 2.59
C ARG A 109 1.91 -11.28 2.61
N PHE A 110 1.62 -10.40 1.66
CA PHE A 110 2.11 -9.03 1.72
C PHE A 110 1.47 -8.26 2.87
N SER A 111 2.27 -7.46 3.57
CA SER A 111 1.80 -6.66 4.71
C SER A 111 1.17 -5.35 4.21
N VAL A 112 -0.15 -5.22 4.35
CA VAL A 112 -0.86 -3.98 4.02
C VAL A 112 -0.84 -3.04 5.23
N THR A 113 -0.16 -1.90 5.10
CA THR A 113 0.27 -1.06 6.22
C THR A 113 -0.48 0.25 6.37
N SER A 114 -1.27 0.66 5.37
CA SER A 114 -2.16 1.83 5.39
C SER A 114 -3.20 1.72 4.26
N MET A 115 -4.41 2.25 4.47
CA MET A 115 -5.53 2.24 3.52
C MET A 115 -6.29 3.57 3.66
N THR A 116 -7.64 3.57 3.69
CA THR A 116 -8.42 4.79 3.92
C THR A 116 -8.14 5.41 5.29
N ARG A 117 -7.90 6.73 5.30
CA ARG A 117 -7.73 7.52 6.52
C ARG A 117 -8.49 8.84 6.44
N THR A 118 -8.79 9.45 7.58
CA THR A 118 -9.45 10.77 7.61
C THR A 118 -8.49 11.90 7.23
N LEU A 119 -9.02 13.04 6.75
CA LEU A 119 -8.24 14.27 6.56
C LEU A 119 -7.59 14.74 7.87
N GLY A 120 -8.30 14.63 9.00
CA GLY A 120 -7.73 14.98 10.31
C GLY A 120 -6.53 14.12 10.69
N TYR A 121 -6.55 12.82 10.38
CA TYR A 121 -5.39 11.95 10.60
C TYR A 121 -4.25 12.24 9.61
N GLN A 122 -4.57 12.52 8.33
CA GLN A 122 -3.58 12.97 7.34
C GLN A 122 -2.84 14.23 7.80
N GLN A 123 -3.57 15.21 8.33
CA GLN A 123 -2.99 16.45 8.85
C GLN A 123 -1.97 16.18 9.95
N LYS A 124 -2.30 15.31 10.92
CA LYS A 124 -1.36 14.91 11.99
C LYS A 124 -0.06 14.30 11.44
N LEU A 125 -0.14 13.49 10.38
CA LEU A 125 1.04 12.90 9.74
C LEU A 125 1.87 13.96 8.98
N VAL A 126 1.21 14.93 8.36
CA VAL A 126 1.89 16.06 7.70
C VAL A 126 2.59 16.93 8.73
N GLU A 127 2.02 17.07 9.93
CA GLU A 127 2.61 17.85 11.02
C GLU A 127 3.77 17.18 11.75
N ASP A 128 3.87 15.84 11.68
CA ASP A 128 5.00 15.11 12.25
C ASP A 128 6.26 15.27 11.37
N PRO A 129 7.35 15.89 11.86
CA PRO A 129 8.55 16.15 11.06
C PRO A 129 9.27 14.89 10.58
N GLU A 130 9.09 13.75 11.25
CA GLU A 130 9.78 12.49 10.92
C GLU A 130 8.96 11.56 10.02
N THR A 131 7.67 11.84 9.88
CA THR A 131 6.76 11.06 9.05
C THR A 131 6.81 11.55 7.60
N LEU A 132 7.05 10.61 6.68
CA LEU A 132 6.92 10.83 5.25
C LEU A 132 5.43 10.88 4.88
N ALA A 133 4.88 12.08 4.79
CA ALA A 133 3.48 12.29 4.47
C ALA A 133 3.30 13.56 3.64
N SER A 134 2.73 13.40 2.44
CA SER A 134 2.36 14.53 1.59
C SER A 134 1.02 15.13 2.01
N PRO A 135 0.87 16.47 2.03
CA PRO A 135 -0.43 17.11 2.24
C PRO A 135 -1.45 16.80 1.15
N THR A 136 -1.00 16.36 -0.02
CA THR A 136 -1.87 16.03 -1.16
C THR A 136 -2.24 14.55 -1.22
N SER A 137 -1.69 13.73 -0.31
CA SER A 137 -1.88 12.27 -0.26
C SER A 137 -3.32 11.83 -0.49
N THR A 138 -3.50 10.78 -1.30
CA THR A 138 -4.83 10.32 -1.73
C THR A 138 -5.48 9.26 -0.83
N HIS A 139 -4.84 8.81 0.25
CA HIS A 139 -5.46 7.89 1.22
C HIS A 139 -6.84 8.35 1.73
N PRO A 140 -7.12 9.65 1.94
CA PRO A 140 -8.45 10.11 2.32
C PRO A 140 -9.54 9.92 1.27
N THR A 141 -9.21 9.46 0.07
CA THR A 141 -10.20 9.09 -0.98
C THR A 141 -10.57 7.61 -0.94
N GLY A 142 -9.79 6.79 -0.25
CA GLY A 142 -9.94 5.33 -0.25
C GLY A 142 -9.43 4.61 -1.50
N ASN A 143 -8.84 5.31 -2.47
CA ASN A 143 -8.25 4.70 -3.67
C ASN A 143 -6.81 4.22 -3.48
N THR A 144 -6.24 4.39 -2.29
CA THR A 144 -4.79 4.30 -2.06
C THR A 144 -4.46 3.39 -0.89
N VAL A 145 -3.44 2.56 -1.09
CA VAL A 145 -2.99 1.53 -0.16
C VAL A 145 -1.46 1.53 -0.08
N ASP A 146 -0.95 1.35 1.13
CA ASP A 146 0.48 1.14 1.38
C ASP A 146 0.75 -0.34 1.62
N ILE A 147 1.77 -0.87 0.95
CA ILE A 147 2.31 -2.20 1.20
C ILE A 147 3.73 -2.05 1.73
N ASP A 148 4.05 -2.80 2.79
CA ASP A 148 5.43 -2.87 3.25
C ASP A 148 6.30 -3.57 2.20
N GLY A 149 7.18 -2.80 1.55
CA GLY A 149 8.11 -3.32 0.55
C GLY A 149 9.30 -4.06 1.16
N SER A 150 9.40 -4.09 2.49
CA SER A 150 10.53 -4.66 3.24
C SER A 150 10.10 -5.73 4.26
N ALA A 151 8.80 -6.06 4.30
CA ALA A 151 8.27 -7.01 5.26
C ALA A 151 7.03 -7.72 4.73
N TYR A 152 6.81 -8.92 5.22
CA TYR A 152 5.65 -9.73 4.87
C TYR A 152 5.23 -10.58 6.06
N TYR A 153 4.15 -11.33 5.91
CA TYR A 153 3.73 -12.33 6.88
C TYR A 153 3.97 -13.72 6.32
N GLU A 154 4.41 -14.64 7.18
CA GLU A 154 4.37 -16.07 6.92
C GLU A 154 3.28 -16.71 7.80
N MET A 155 2.34 -17.40 7.18
CA MET A 155 1.25 -18.08 7.90
C MET A 155 1.73 -19.43 8.44
N VAL A 156 1.87 -19.55 9.76
CA VAL A 156 2.28 -20.79 10.45
C VAL A 156 1.15 -21.24 11.37
N GLY A 157 0.55 -22.41 11.08
CA GLY A 157 -0.60 -22.91 11.85
C GLY A 157 -1.81 -21.96 11.83
N GLY A 158 -1.99 -21.19 10.75
CA GLY A 158 -3.04 -20.16 10.65
C GLY A 158 -2.71 -18.83 11.35
N VAL A 159 -1.54 -18.72 11.98
CA VAL A 159 -1.10 -17.49 12.67
C VAL A 159 -0.18 -16.69 11.75
N PRO A 160 -0.44 -15.40 11.51
CA PRO A 160 0.44 -14.53 10.74
C PRO A 160 1.69 -14.16 11.56
N LEU A 161 2.85 -14.68 11.17
CA LEU A 161 4.14 -14.33 11.77
C LEU A 161 4.83 -13.24 10.92
N PRO A 162 5.16 -12.06 11.49
CA PRO A 162 5.81 -11.01 10.73
C PRO A 162 7.26 -11.38 10.42
N VAL A 163 7.64 -11.34 9.15
CA VAL A 163 9.01 -11.47 8.66
C VAL A 163 9.46 -10.10 8.17
N MET A 164 10.52 -9.56 8.78
CA MET A 164 10.97 -8.18 8.58
C MET A 164 12.36 -8.18 7.95
N HIS A 165 12.67 -7.17 7.14
CA HIS A 165 14.02 -6.93 6.66
C HIS A 165 15.01 -6.84 7.86
N PRO A 166 16.14 -7.58 7.85
CA PRO A 166 17.09 -7.63 8.97
C PRO A 166 17.59 -6.24 9.41
N GLY A 167 17.88 -5.35 8.46
CA GLY A 167 18.32 -3.98 8.73
C GLY A 167 17.27 -3.05 9.39
N ARG A 168 16.00 -3.46 9.52
CA ARG A 168 14.94 -2.62 10.11
C ARG A 168 14.93 -2.70 11.63
N TYR A 169 15.19 -3.89 12.17
CA TYR A 169 15.21 -4.19 13.59
C TYR A 169 16.34 -5.20 13.87
N PRO A 170 17.60 -4.74 13.99
CA PRO A 170 18.74 -5.64 14.15
C PRO A 170 18.69 -6.50 15.43
N SER A 171 17.82 -6.17 16.38
CA SER A 171 17.59 -6.91 17.62
C SER A 171 16.42 -7.90 17.58
N ARG A 172 15.71 -8.04 16.45
CA ARG A 172 14.59 -8.98 16.32
C ARG A 172 15.01 -10.36 15.84
N LEU A 173 14.25 -11.34 16.29
CA LEU A 173 14.46 -12.76 16.09
C LEU A 173 14.27 -13.14 14.60
N TYR A 174 15.22 -13.91 14.09
CA TYR A 174 15.18 -14.66 12.82
C TYR A 174 15.47 -13.90 11.50
N PRO A 175 16.61 -13.19 11.37
CA PRO A 175 17.04 -12.63 10.08
C PRO A 175 17.13 -13.67 8.95
N GLU A 176 17.39 -14.93 9.29
CA GLU A 176 17.46 -16.06 8.35
C GLU A 176 16.11 -16.45 7.74
N GLN A 177 14.98 -15.97 8.27
CA GLN A 177 13.66 -16.22 7.71
C GLN A 177 13.30 -15.23 6.59
N TYR A 178 14.01 -14.10 6.51
CA TYR A 178 13.76 -13.11 5.47
C TYR A 178 14.26 -13.62 4.12
N ASP A 179 13.38 -13.54 3.12
CA ASP A 179 13.67 -13.93 1.75
C ASP A 179 13.60 -12.67 0.88
N PRO A 180 14.74 -12.12 0.43
CA PRO A 180 14.78 -10.86 -0.33
C PRO A 180 14.03 -10.95 -1.65
N ARG A 181 13.82 -12.17 -2.17
CA ARG A 181 13.05 -12.42 -3.40
C ARG A 181 11.61 -11.95 -3.29
N ILE A 182 11.01 -12.03 -2.10
CA ILE A 182 9.61 -11.61 -1.88
C ILE A 182 9.46 -10.09 -2.07
N SER A 183 10.40 -9.31 -1.54
CA SER A 183 10.41 -7.85 -1.67
C SER A 183 10.71 -7.43 -3.11
N SER A 184 11.65 -8.10 -3.78
CA SER A 184 11.92 -7.88 -5.21
C SER A 184 10.68 -8.16 -6.08
N ILE A 185 9.94 -9.25 -5.80
CA ILE A 185 8.69 -9.55 -6.50
C ILE A 185 7.65 -8.46 -6.24
N ALA A 186 7.51 -7.97 -5.00
CA ALA A 186 6.59 -6.89 -4.68
C ALA A 186 6.86 -5.65 -5.53
N GLU A 187 8.12 -5.23 -5.59
CA GLU A 187 8.56 -4.07 -6.36
C GLU A 187 8.37 -4.28 -7.86
N SER A 188 8.81 -5.41 -8.42
CA SER A 188 8.64 -5.71 -9.86
C SER A 188 7.17 -5.76 -10.27
N VAL A 189 6.30 -6.37 -9.46
CA VAL A 189 4.86 -6.42 -9.76
C VAL A 189 4.23 -5.04 -9.70
N ALA A 190 4.54 -4.24 -8.67
CA ALA A 190 4.02 -2.89 -8.58
C ALA A 190 4.48 -2.02 -9.77
N ASN A 191 5.73 -2.17 -10.21
CA ASN A 191 6.26 -1.49 -11.39
C ASN A 191 5.53 -1.91 -12.67
N VAL A 192 5.27 -3.21 -12.88
CA VAL A 192 4.49 -3.70 -14.03
C VAL A 192 3.09 -3.09 -14.02
N LEU A 193 2.36 -3.17 -12.90
CA LEU A 193 1.01 -2.61 -12.82
C LEU A 193 1.00 -1.09 -13.05
N SER A 194 2.04 -0.39 -12.60
CA SER A 194 2.18 1.04 -12.85
C SER A 194 2.49 1.36 -14.31
N ALA A 195 3.34 0.58 -14.96
CA ALA A 195 3.68 0.74 -16.38
C ALA A 195 2.47 0.47 -17.30
N GLU A 196 1.59 -0.44 -16.91
CA GLU A 196 0.31 -0.69 -17.59
C GLU A 196 -0.77 0.36 -17.25
N GLY A 197 -0.46 1.35 -16.41
CA GLY A 197 -1.41 2.39 -16.03
C GLY A 197 -2.61 1.88 -15.23
N LEU A 198 -2.48 0.72 -14.56
CA LEU A 198 -3.52 0.16 -13.68
C LEU A 198 -3.45 0.82 -12.29
N ILE A 199 -2.25 1.16 -11.85
CA ILE A 199 -2.00 1.90 -10.61
C ILE A 199 -1.02 3.05 -10.87
N ASN A 200 -0.95 3.98 -9.93
CA ASN A 200 0.17 4.91 -9.76
C ASN A 200 1.02 4.39 -8.60
N LEU A 201 2.29 4.09 -8.87
CA LEU A 201 3.25 3.68 -7.84
C LEU A 201 4.09 4.86 -7.37
N VAL A 202 4.17 5.04 -6.06
CA VAL A 202 5.07 5.99 -5.38
C VAL A 202 5.98 5.16 -4.47
N PRO A 203 7.20 4.80 -4.91
CA PRO A 203 8.09 3.95 -4.12
C PRO A 203 8.86 4.80 -3.11
N GLU A 204 8.56 4.59 -1.82
CA GLU A 204 9.13 5.35 -0.71
C GLU A 204 10.31 4.59 -0.10
N ARG A 205 11.38 5.32 0.26
CA ARG A 205 12.57 4.80 0.93
C ARG A 205 13.18 3.59 0.21
N VAL A 206 13.28 3.68 -1.11
CA VAL A 206 13.77 2.61 -2.01
C VAL A 206 15.16 2.15 -1.60
N GLY A 207 15.39 0.83 -1.63
CA GLY A 207 16.67 0.23 -1.25
C GLY A 207 16.96 0.24 0.25
N THR A 208 16.02 0.69 1.09
CA THR A 208 16.20 0.70 2.55
C THR A 208 15.39 -0.42 3.23
N PRO A 209 15.73 -0.79 4.47
CA PRO A 209 14.92 -1.67 5.30
C PRO A 209 13.53 -1.10 5.71
N ARG A 210 13.16 0.08 5.19
CA ARG A 210 11.88 0.75 5.45
C ARG A 210 11.13 1.04 4.16
N ALA A 211 11.46 0.35 3.07
CA ALA A 211 10.80 0.52 1.78
C ALA A 211 9.28 0.34 1.91
N CYS A 212 8.53 1.22 1.27
CA CYS A 212 7.07 1.18 1.20
C CYS A 212 6.62 1.35 -0.26
N LEU A 213 5.64 0.57 -0.67
CA LEU A 213 4.98 0.69 -1.96
C LEU A 213 3.65 1.38 -1.73
N HIS A 214 3.62 2.70 -1.92
CA HIS A 214 2.39 3.48 -1.93
C HIS A 214 1.74 3.33 -3.31
N MET A 215 0.53 2.80 -3.36
CA MET A 215 -0.17 2.48 -4.61
C MET A 215 -1.54 3.14 -4.63
N SER A 216 -1.82 3.93 -5.66
CA SER A 216 -3.15 4.48 -5.92
C SER A 216 -3.76 3.86 -7.17
N ALA A 217 -4.99 3.35 -7.09
CA ALA A 217 -5.66 2.75 -8.24
C ALA A 217 -6.05 3.80 -9.29
N ALA A 218 -5.97 3.44 -10.57
CA ALA A 218 -6.53 4.25 -11.65
C ALA A 218 -8.06 4.37 -11.49
N PRO A 219 -8.68 5.53 -11.78
CA PRO A 219 -10.13 5.70 -11.62
C PRO A 219 -10.98 4.71 -12.43
N ASP A 220 -10.46 4.27 -13.57
CA ASP A 220 -11.07 3.34 -14.53
C ASP A 220 -10.45 1.92 -14.46
N ILE A 221 -9.74 1.59 -13.37
CA ILE A 221 -9.07 0.29 -13.22
C ILE A 221 -10.00 -0.91 -13.40
N LEU A 222 -11.28 -0.78 -13.00
CA LEU A 222 -12.25 -1.86 -13.11
C LEU A 222 -12.45 -2.29 -14.57
N GLU A 223 -12.50 -1.34 -15.49
CA GLU A 223 -12.62 -1.57 -16.93
C GLU A 223 -11.27 -2.00 -17.51
N ARG A 224 -10.18 -1.29 -17.18
CA ARG A 224 -8.85 -1.60 -17.72
C ARG A 224 -8.39 -3.01 -17.39
N ALA A 225 -8.67 -3.47 -16.17
CA ALA A 225 -8.25 -4.78 -15.70
C ALA A 225 -8.86 -5.94 -16.51
N GLU A 226 -9.98 -5.75 -17.20
CA GLU A 226 -10.59 -6.77 -18.05
C GLU A 226 -9.75 -7.09 -19.29
N HIS A 227 -8.88 -6.16 -19.70
CA HIS A 227 -7.98 -6.35 -20.84
C HIS A 227 -6.71 -7.14 -20.49
N TYR A 228 -6.52 -7.45 -19.20
CA TYR A 228 -5.34 -8.15 -18.71
C TYR A 228 -5.74 -9.45 -18.01
N SER A 229 -5.08 -10.55 -18.38
CA SER A 229 -5.02 -11.73 -17.53
C SER A 229 -3.87 -11.62 -16.52
N VAL A 230 -4.03 -12.26 -15.37
CA VAL A 230 -2.98 -12.35 -14.35
C VAL A 230 -1.69 -12.97 -14.91
N LEU A 231 -1.81 -13.96 -15.80
CA LEU A 231 -0.66 -14.61 -16.44
C LEU A 231 0.09 -13.68 -17.39
N GLN A 232 -0.62 -12.84 -18.15
CA GLN A 232 0.02 -11.85 -19.02
C GLN A 232 0.83 -10.82 -18.21
N LEU A 233 0.29 -10.36 -17.08
CA LEU A 233 1.00 -9.43 -16.19
C LEU A 233 2.18 -10.11 -15.48
N ALA A 234 2.00 -11.35 -15.02
CA ALA A 234 3.06 -12.13 -14.38
C ALA A 234 4.22 -12.39 -15.36
N GLY A 235 3.95 -12.77 -16.60
CA GLY A 235 4.97 -12.99 -17.63
C GLY A 235 5.78 -11.75 -18.02
N ARG A 236 5.30 -10.54 -17.67
CA ARG A 236 6.04 -9.27 -17.84
C ARG A 236 6.87 -8.90 -16.61
N THR A 237 6.69 -9.61 -15.50
CA THR A 237 7.43 -9.35 -14.26
C THR A 237 8.83 -9.94 -14.38
N ALA A 238 9.78 -9.11 -14.80
CA ALA A 238 11.18 -9.49 -14.74
C ALA A 238 11.62 -9.53 -13.28
N VAL A 239 12.09 -10.71 -12.83
CA VAL A 239 12.75 -10.85 -11.54
C VAL A 239 14.22 -11.10 -11.82
N THR A 240 15.03 -10.07 -11.64
CA THR A 240 16.50 -10.17 -11.69
C THR A 240 16.98 -10.59 -10.31
N TRP A 241 17.60 -11.76 -10.22
CA TRP A 241 18.19 -12.30 -8.99
C TRP A 241 19.61 -11.77 -8.77
#